data_AF-A0A562VC95-F1
#
_entry.id   AF-A0A562VC95-F1
#
_cell.length_a   1.000
_cell.length_b   1.000
_cell.length_c   1.000
_cell.angle_alpha   90.00
_cell.angle_beta   90.00
_cell.angle_gamma   90.00
#
_symmetry.space_group_name_H-M   'P 1'
#
loop_
_entity.id
_entity.type
_entity.pdbx_description
1 polymer ?
#
loop_
_entity_poly.entity_id
_entity_poly.type
_entity_poly.pdbx_seq_one_letter_code
_entity_poly.pdbx_strand_id
1 'polypeptide(L)'
;MVKEMLGVADIAVLFNVEPKTVSMWRLRYGDFPEPDVTVGGTAGWDPERAEELRVWESRRPGQGRRTMLAQHVQETVRRTFIFRFLRPDDLASAPIDFPGVRYEDGRLADGMQTEAAAYLIGALRDQGCEIVFQDPATDPVQAVRRVLWDRWSPAEVGENEFIGRLFDDNGRLYHGCTAFDAAAYTLQRLAALGGEVRSML
;
A
#
# COMPACT_ATOMS: atom_id res chain seq x y z
N MET A 1 28.79 -25.97 -13.06
CA MET A 1 27.46 -25.34 -13.09
C MET A 1 26.92 -25.43 -11.67
N VAL A 2 26.82 -24.31 -10.95
CA VAL A 2 26.23 -24.32 -9.60
C VAL A 2 24.74 -24.53 -9.81
N LYS A 3 24.19 -25.64 -9.33
CA LYS A 3 22.75 -25.89 -9.42
C LYS A 3 22.10 -24.93 -8.44
N GLU A 4 21.46 -23.87 -8.94
CA GLU A 4 20.70 -22.95 -8.11
C GLU A 4 19.52 -23.70 -7.50
N MET A 5 19.31 -23.52 -6.21
CA MET A 5 18.27 -24.16 -5.43
C MET A 5 17.61 -23.07 -4.60
N LEU A 6 16.29 -23.07 -4.54
CA LEU A 6 15.57 -22.25 -3.59
C LEU A 6 15.65 -22.93 -2.22
N GLY A 7 16.32 -22.27 -1.27
CA GLY A 7 16.26 -22.61 0.14
C GLY A 7 15.05 -21.97 0.82
N VAL A 8 14.89 -22.25 2.12
CA VAL A 8 13.85 -21.62 2.95
C VAL A 8 13.98 -20.10 2.97
N ALA A 9 15.21 -19.57 2.92
CA ALA A 9 15.46 -18.12 2.86
C ALA A 9 15.01 -17.52 1.52
N ASP A 10 15.27 -18.19 0.41
CA ASP A 10 14.89 -17.73 -0.93
C ASP A 10 13.36 -17.77 -1.11
N ILE A 11 12.70 -18.80 -0.58
CA ILE A 11 11.24 -18.88 -0.52
C ILE A 11 10.68 -17.75 0.36
N ALA A 12 11.32 -17.45 1.49
CA ALA A 12 10.91 -16.34 2.34
C ALA A 12 10.98 -15.00 1.60
N VAL A 13 12.04 -14.76 0.81
CA VAL A 13 12.16 -13.59 -0.06
C VAL A 13 11.09 -13.60 -1.15
N LEU A 14 10.86 -14.74 -1.81
CA LEU A 14 9.86 -14.92 -2.87
C LEU A 14 8.44 -14.53 -2.42
N PHE A 15 8.11 -14.79 -1.16
CA PHE A 15 6.79 -14.51 -0.57
C PHE A 15 6.78 -13.30 0.38
N ASN A 16 7.91 -12.59 0.51
CA ASN A 16 8.12 -11.48 1.44
C ASN A 16 7.68 -11.79 2.89
N VAL A 17 8.12 -12.94 3.41
CA VAL A 17 7.88 -13.40 4.78
C VAL A 17 9.20 -13.74 5.48
N GLU A 18 9.18 -13.91 6.81
CA GLU A 18 10.36 -14.42 7.51
C GLU A 18 10.64 -15.90 7.18
N PRO A 19 11.91 -16.35 7.12
CA PRO A 19 12.27 -17.76 6.95
C PRO A 19 11.61 -18.70 7.97
N LYS A 20 11.40 -18.22 9.20
CA LYS A 20 10.68 -18.95 10.25
C LYS A 20 9.24 -19.27 9.83
N THR A 21 8.59 -18.38 9.10
CA THR A 21 7.22 -18.56 8.60
C THR A 21 7.17 -19.70 7.59
N VAL A 22 8.11 -19.78 6.66
CA VAL A 22 8.24 -20.89 5.69
C VAL A 22 8.51 -22.22 6.41
N SER A 23 9.36 -22.23 7.43
CA SER A 23 9.57 -23.42 8.28
C SER A 23 8.28 -23.86 8.99
N MET A 24 7.47 -22.91 9.46
CA MET A 24 6.17 -23.21 10.05
C MET A 24 5.15 -23.73 9.03
N TRP A 25 5.26 -23.35 7.76
CA TRP A 25 4.38 -23.87 6.70
C TRP A 25 4.60 -25.35 6.49
N ARG A 26 5.87 -25.76 6.39
CA ARG A 26 6.29 -27.17 6.27
C ARG A 26 5.79 -28.05 7.42
N LEU A 27 5.69 -27.48 8.63
CA LEU A 27 5.23 -28.19 9.81
C LEU A 27 3.70 -28.27 9.93
N ARG A 28 2.99 -27.22 9.48
CA ARG A 28 1.54 -27.09 9.67
C ARG A 28 0.73 -27.68 8.53
N TYR A 29 1.28 -27.70 7.33
CA TYR A 29 0.57 -28.05 6.11
C TYR A 29 1.21 -29.28 5.48
N GLY A 30 0.55 -30.43 5.62
CA GLY A 30 1.01 -31.69 5.04
C GLY A 30 0.97 -31.71 3.51
N ASP A 31 0.32 -30.74 2.89
CA ASP A 31 0.26 -30.53 1.44
C ASP A 31 1.26 -29.47 0.93
N PHE A 32 2.14 -28.93 1.79
CA PHE A 32 3.21 -28.03 1.36
C PHE A 32 4.19 -28.78 0.43
N PRO A 33 4.55 -28.21 -0.74
CA PRO A 33 5.42 -28.89 -1.70
C PRO A 33 6.73 -29.36 -1.07
N GLU A 34 7.02 -30.65 -1.21
CA GLU A 34 8.26 -31.20 -0.69
C GLU A 34 9.48 -30.72 -1.51
N PRO A 35 10.65 -30.56 -0.87
CA PRO A 35 11.91 -30.32 -1.57
C PRO A 35 12.20 -31.44 -2.58
N ASP A 36 12.58 -31.09 -3.81
CA ASP A 36 12.88 -32.02 -4.91
C ASP A 36 14.36 -32.01 -5.34
N VAL A 37 15.15 -31.07 -4.82
CA VAL A 37 16.58 -30.99 -5.11
C VAL A 37 17.40 -31.00 -3.82
N THR A 38 18.61 -31.55 -3.90
CA THR A 38 19.58 -31.53 -2.81
C THR A 38 20.90 -30.96 -3.31
N VAL A 39 21.36 -29.87 -2.69
CA VAL A 39 22.65 -29.23 -2.99
C VAL A 39 23.45 -29.13 -1.70
N GLY A 40 24.68 -29.66 -1.69
CA GLY A 40 25.56 -29.61 -0.52
C GLY A 40 24.98 -30.26 0.74
N GLY A 41 24.17 -31.31 0.60
CA GLY A 41 23.51 -32.01 1.72
C GLY A 41 22.28 -31.27 2.28
N THR A 42 21.91 -30.12 1.70
CA THR A 42 20.70 -29.38 2.05
C THR A 42 19.62 -29.65 1.01
N ALA A 43 18.44 -30.08 1.46
CA ALA A 43 17.27 -30.24 0.60
C ALA A 43 16.56 -28.89 0.38
N GLY A 44 16.17 -28.61 -0.85
CA GLY A 44 15.44 -27.41 -1.26
C GLY A 44 14.64 -27.65 -2.55
N TRP A 45 14.20 -26.57 -3.19
CA TRP A 45 13.30 -26.62 -4.33
C TRP A 45 14.01 -26.20 -5.61
N ASP A 46 13.67 -26.84 -6.72
CA ASP A 46 14.09 -26.38 -8.03
C ASP A 46 13.49 -24.97 -8.30
N PRO A 47 14.28 -23.99 -8.77
CA PRO A 47 13.77 -22.66 -9.12
C PRO A 47 12.57 -22.66 -10.07
N GLU A 48 12.44 -23.64 -10.96
CA GLU A 48 11.30 -23.76 -11.87
C GLU A 48 9.97 -24.07 -11.14
N ARG A 49 10.05 -24.59 -9.90
CA ARG A 49 8.88 -24.88 -9.06
C ARG A 49 8.38 -23.67 -8.26
N ALA A 50 8.97 -22.49 -8.46
CA ALA A 50 8.50 -21.26 -7.84
C ALA A 50 6.99 -21.02 -8.10
N GLU A 51 6.49 -21.38 -9.29
CA GLU A 51 5.08 -21.21 -9.62
C GLU A 51 4.17 -22.19 -8.86
N GLU A 52 4.61 -23.44 -8.67
CA GLU A 52 3.89 -24.41 -7.84
C GLU A 52 3.76 -23.94 -6.39
N LEU A 53 4.86 -23.39 -5.84
CA LEU A 53 4.87 -22.79 -4.50
C LEU A 53 3.91 -21.60 -4.40
N ARG A 54 3.79 -20.76 -5.45
CA ARG A 54 2.82 -19.65 -5.49
C ARG A 54 1.38 -20.15 -5.55
N VAL A 55 1.11 -21.16 -6.37
CA VAL A 55 -0.21 -21.79 -6.45
C VAL A 55 -0.59 -22.41 -5.12
N TRP A 56 0.33 -23.09 -4.44
CA TRP A 56 0.09 -23.62 -3.10
C TRP A 56 -0.21 -22.50 -2.08
N GLU A 57 0.60 -21.42 -2.05
CA GLU A 57 0.40 -20.31 -1.11
C GLU A 57 -0.99 -19.69 -1.27
N SER A 58 -1.43 -19.50 -2.52
CA SER A 58 -2.74 -18.93 -2.85
C SER A 58 -3.94 -19.79 -2.40
N ARG A 59 -3.74 -21.10 -2.24
CA ARG A 59 -4.81 -22.07 -1.91
C ARG A 59 -4.84 -22.47 -0.44
N ARG A 60 -3.85 -22.02 0.33
CA ARG A 60 -3.59 -22.54 1.67
C ARG A 60 -4.70 -22.18 2.67
N PRO A 61 -5.32 -23.16 3.35
CA PRO A 61 -6.32 -22.92 4.38
C PRO A 61 -5.74 -22.21 5.60
N GLY A 62 -6.44 -21.23 6.16
CA GLY A 62 -5.96 -20.53 7.34
C GLY A 62 -4.73 -19.67 7.07
N GLN A 63 -4.69 -18.97 5.92
CA GLN A 63 -4.16 -17.60 5.91
C GLN A 63 -4.84 -16.89 7.08
N GLY A 64 -4.20 -16.91 8.26
CA GLY A 64 -4.76 -16.30 9.44
C GLY A 64 -5.16 -14.90 9.06
N ARG A 65 -6.44 -14.56 9.21
CA ARG A 65 -7.05 -13.23 9.03
C ARG A 65 -5.96 -12.19 9.04
N ARG A 66 -5.57 -11.77 7.84
CA ARG A 66 -4.42 -10.93 7.57
C ARG A 66 -4.63 -9.59 8.30
N THR A 67 -4.15 -9.50 9.54
CA THR A 67 -3.72 -8.21 10.10
C THR A 67 -2.58 -7.63 9.22
N MET A 68 -1.97 -8.46 8.36
CA MET A 68 -1.09 -8.08 7.25
C MET A 68 -1.77 -7.46 6.00
N LEU A 69 -3.10 -7.56 5.81
CA LEU A 69 -3.79 -6.96 4.63
C LEU A 69 -3.85 -5.45 4.82
N ALA A 70 -4.22 -5.03 6.03
CA ALA A 70 -4.15 -3.63 6.44
C ALA A 70 -2.73 -3.09 6.39
N GLN A 71 -1.73 -3.84 6.87
CA GLN A 71 -0.33 -3.42 6.81
C GLN A 71 0.21 -3.34 5.37
N HIS A 72 -0.17 -4.28 4.51
CA HIS A 72 0.21 -4.26 3.09
C HIS A 72 -0.47 -3.12 2.34
N VAL A 73 -1.78 -2.89 2.55
CA VAL A 73 -2.50 -1.73 2.00
C VAL A 73 -1.87 -0.44 2.50
N GLN A 74 -1.58 -0.34 3.79
CA GLN A 74 -0.92 0.84 4.39
C GLN A 74 0.45 1.08 3.78
N GLU A 75 1.25 0.04 3.60
CA GLU A 75 2.57 0.13 2.97
C GLU A 75 2.47 0.52 1.49
N THR A 76 1.52 -0.04 0.74
CA THR A 76 1.26 0.31 -0.66
C THR A 76 0.83 1.77 -0.81
N VAL A 77 -0.08 2.23 0.05
CA VAL A 77 -0.50 3.64 0.08
C VAL A 77 0.69 4.53 0.41
N ARG A 78 1.47 4.19 1.44
CA ARG A 78 2.67 4.93 1.83
C ARG A 78 3.68 5.06 0.69
N ARG A 79 4.03 3.95 0.03
CA ARG A 79 4.98 3.97 -1.10
C ARG A 79 4.43 4.76 -2.27
N THR A 80 3.12 4.69 -2.52
CA THR A 80 2.47 5.47 -3.58
C THR A 80 2.59 6.97 -3.28
N PHE A 81 2.34 7.39 -2.03
CA PHE A 81 2.57 8.77 -1.61
C PHE A 81 4.02 9.20 -1.85
N ILE A 82 4.99 8.45 -1.32
CA ILE A 82 6.42 8.84 -1.36
C ILE A 82 6.99 8.85 -2.77
N PHE A 83 6.69 7.84 -3.58
CA PHE A 83 7.41 7.61 -4.83
C PHE A 83 6.63 8.03 -6.09
N ARG A 84 5.31 8.24 -5.97
CA ARG A 84 4.47 8.58 -7.13
C ARG A 84 3.73 9.90 -6.97
N PHE A 85 3.56 10.41 -5.75
CA PHE A 85 2.68 11.56 -5.49
C PHE A 85 3.37 12.74 -4.80
N LEU A 86 4.49 12.51 -4.11
CA LEU A 86 5.28 13.51 -3.42
C LEU A 86 6.67 13.58 -4.06
N ARG A 87 7.29 14.76 -3.98
CA ARG A 87 8.71 14.91 -4.30
C ARG A 87 9.56 14.38 -3.13
N PRO A 88 10.35 13.30 -3.31
CA PRO A 88 10.97 12.57 -2.19
C PRO A 88 12.14 13.30 -1.52
N ASP A 89 12.64 14.39 -2.12
CA ASP A 89 13.81 15.12 -1.63
C ASP A 89 13.54 15.95 -0.36
N ASP A 90 12.28 16.08 0.08
CA ASP A 90 11.91 16.94 1.22
C ASP A 90 10.73 16.40 2.05
N LEU A 91 10.89 15.23 2.68
CA LEU A 91 9.81 14.46 3.34
C LEU A 91 8.99 15.20 4.42
N ALA A 92 9.44 16.37 4.89
CA ALA A 92 8.74 17.19 5.90
C ALA A 92 7.90 18.34 5.31
N SER A 93 8.12 18.71 4.05
CA SER A 93 7.38 19.80 3.37
C SER A 93 7.15 19.54 1.87
N ALA A 94 7.32 18.29 1.45
CA ALA A 94 7.31 17.87 0.05
C ALA A 94 6.06 18.38 -0.66
N PRO A 95 6.21 19.15 -1.75
CA PRO A 95 5.10 19.46 -2.61
C PRO A 95 4.63 18.18 -3.32
N ILE A 96 3.35 18.14 -3.70
CA ILE A 96 2.85 17.09 -4.58
C ILE A 96 3.59 17.16 -5.92
N ASP A 97 3.92 15.99 -6.44
CA ASP A 97 4.67 15.84 -7.68
C ASP A 97 4.15 14.61 -8.42
N PHE A 98 3.55 14.84 -9.58
CA PHE A 98 3.06 13.81 -10.48
C PHE A 98 3.08 14.32 -11.93
N PRO A 99 3.12 13.44 -12.93
CA PRO A 99 3.10 13.84 -14.34
C PRO A 99 1.88 14.71 -14.67
N GLY A 100 2.12 15.97 -15.07
CA GLY A 100 1.07 16.92 -15.44
C GLY A 100 0.67 17.92 -14.35
N VAL A 101 1.23 17.83 -13.14
CA VAL A 101 1.00 18.83 -12.09
C VAL A 101 1.44 20.23 -12.55
N ARG A 102 0.61 21.24 -12.26
CA ARG A 102 0.85 22.64 -12.60
C ARG A 102 0.79 23.54 -11.38
N TYR A 103 1.72 24.49 -11.33
CA TYR A 103 1.79 25.50 -10.30
C TYR A 103 1.75 26.90 -10.92
N GLU A 104 0.98 27.80 -10.32
CA GLU A 104 0.86 29.21 -10.67
C GLU A 104 1.24 30.04 -9.42
N ASP A 105 2.28 30.87 -9.54
CA ASP A 105 2.82 31.67 -8.43
C ASP A 105 3.11 30.86 -7.15
N GLY A 106 3.55 29.61 -7.32
CA GLY A 106 3.87 28.69 -6.21
C GLY A 106 2.66 28.01 -5.57
N ARG A 107 1.46 28.24 -6.07
CA ARG A 107 0.21 27.57 -5.69
C ARG A 107 -0.19 26.52 -6.71
N LEU A 108 -0.96 25.53 -6.29
CA LEU A 108 -1.58 24.61 -7.24
C LEU A 108 -2.54 25.38 -8.16
N ALA A 109 -2.39 25.19 -9.47
CA ALA A 109 -3.29 25.81 -10.43
C ALA A 109 -4.74 25.33 -10.24
N ASP A 110 -5.71 26.11 -10.72
CA ASP A 110 -7.12 25.75 -10.63
C ASP A 110 -7.39 24.37 -11.26
N GLY A 111 -8.17 23.55 -10.55
CA GLY A 111 -8.50 22.17 -10.94
C GLY A 111 -7.46 21.12 -10.53
N MET A 112 -6.22 21.50 -10.17
CA MET A 112 -5.15 20.55 -9.84
C MET A 112 -5.46 19.66 -8.64
N GLN A 113 -6.23 20.13 -7.66
CA GLN A 113 -6.65 19.29 -6.53
C GLN A 113 -7.48 18.08 -6.99
N THR A 114 -8.34 18.28 -8.00
CA THR A 114 -9.16 17.21 -8.56
C THR A 114 -8.31 16.26 -9.39
N GLU A 115 -7.40 16.79 -10.22
CA GLU A 115 -6.48 15.97 -11.01
C GLU A 115 -5.53 15.15 -10.13
N ALA A 116 -5.02 15.75 -9.05
CA ALA A 116 -4.17 15.08 -8.08
C ALA A 116 -4.92 13.94 -7.35
N ALA A 117 -6.17 14.16 -6.96
CA ALA A 117 -7.02 13.11 -6.39
C ALA A 117 -7.22 11.95 -7.37
N ALA A 118 -7.55 12.25 -8.63
CA ALA A 118 -7.71 11.25 -9.68
C ALA A 118 -6.41 10.47 -9.95
N TYR A 119 -5.28 11.17 -9.98
CA TYR A 119 -3.97 10.56 -10.16
C TYR A 119 -3.64 9.61 -9.00
N LEU A 120 -3.85 10.00 -7.75
CA LEU A 120 -3.59 9.13 -6.60
C LEU A 120 -4.43 7.84 -6.66
N ILE A 121 -5.72 7.95 -7.05
CA ILE A 121 -6.59 6.79 -7.25
C ILE A 121 -6.01 5.86 -8.34
N GLY A 122 -5.62 6.41 -9.48
CA GLY A 122 -5.00 5.65 -10.56
C GLY A 122 -3.68 4.99 -10.13
N ALA A 123 -2.85 5.72 -9.40
CA ALA A 123 -1.57 5.23 -8.92
C ALA A 123 -1.72 4.06 -7.92
N LEU A 124 -2.74 4.10 -7.05
CA LEU A 124 -3.08 2.98 -6.16
C LEU A 124 -3.61 1.77 -6.94
N ARG A 125 -4.43 2.00 -7.97
CA ARG A 125 -4.95 0.95 -8.86
C ARG A 125 -3.82 0.22 -9.59
N ASP A 126 -2.84 0.94 -10.10
CA ASP A 126 -1.64 0.35 -10.71
C ASP A 126 -0.84 -0.53 -9.74
N GLN A 127 -1.01 -0.32 -8.42
CA GLN A 127 -0.40 -1.14 -7.37
C GLN A 127 -1.34 -2.23 -6.84
N GLY A 128 -2.45 -2.51 -7.55
CA GLY A 128 -3.41 -3.55 -7.19
C GLY A 128 -4.28 -3.19 -5.98
N CYS A 129 -4.52 -1.90 -5.74
CA CYS A 129 -5.42 -1.41 -4.70
C CYS A 129 -6.62 -0.68 -5.30
N GLU A 130 -7.80 -0.88 -4.72
CA GLU A 130 -9.03 -0.16 -5.08
C GLU A 130 -9.53 0.67 -3.91
N ILE A 131 -10.04 1.87 -4.19
CA ILE A 131 -10.85 2.62 -3.22
C ILE A 131 -12.32 2.32 -3.50
N VAL A 132 -13.02 1.77 -2.52
CA VAL A 132 -14.44 1.44 -2.61
C VAL A 132 -15.21 2.16 -1.52
N PHE A 133 -16.44 2.58 -1.82
CA PHE A 133 -17.33 3.27 -0.88
C PHE A 133 -18.59 2.44 -0.64
N GLN A 134 -19.14 2.54 0.58
CA GLN A 134 -20.39 1.88 0.94
C GLN A 134 -21.57 2.39 0.12
N ASP A 135 -21.62 3.71 -0.15
CA ASP A 135 -22.57 4.31 -1.07
C ASP A 135 -21.99 4.32 -2.50
N PRO A 136 -22.55 3.54 -3.44
CA PRO A 136 -22.06 3.48 -4.83
C PRO A 136 -22.28 4.80 -5.61
N ALA A 137 -23.09 5.73 -5.12
CA ALA A 137 -23.24 7.06 -5.71
C ALA A 137 -22.09 8.01 -5.35
N THR A 138 -21.20 7.62 -4.42
CA THR A 138 -20.06 8.43 -4.01
C THR A 138 -19.07 8.60 -5.17
N ASP A 139 -18.77 9.84 -5.54
CA ASP A 139 -17.68 10.13 -6.47
C ASP A 139 -16.33 9.96 -5.75
N PRO A 140 -15.52 8.94 -6.11
CA PRO A 140 -14.26 8.66 -5.43
C PRO A 140 -13.25 9.80 -5.59
N VAL A 141 -13.28 10.53 -6.70
CA VAL A 141 -12.37 11.66 -6.94
C VAL A 141 -12.70 12.80 -5.98
N GLN A 142 -13.98 13.14 -5.83
CA GLN A 142 -14.39 14.19 -4.89
C GLN A 142 -14.16 13.78 -3.43
N ALA A 143 -14.37 12.50 -3.09
CA ALA A 143 -14.09 11.99 -1.76
C ALA A 143 -12.59 12.09 -1.43
N VAL A 144 -11.71 11.63 -2.33
CA VAL A 144 -10.25 11.75 -2.14
C VAL A 144 -9.82 13.23 -2.11
N ARG A 145 -10.37 14.09 -2.98
CA ARG A 145 -10.09 15.54 -2.93
C ARG A 145 -10.42 16.14 -1.57
N ARG A 146 -11.60 15.81 -1.02
CA ARG A 146 -11.99 16.23 0.33
C ARG A 146 -11.02 15.73 1.40
N VAL A 147 -10.61 14.47 1.34
CA VAL A 147 -9.62 13.90 2.27
C VAL A 147 -8.31 14.68 2.26
N LEU A 148 -7.82 15.07 1.08
CA LEU A 148 -6.51 15.68 0.93
C LEU A 148 -6.49 17.19 1.23
N TRP A 149 -7.56 17.94 0.93
CA TRP A 149 -7.54 19.41 1.01
C TRP A 149 -8.53 20.05 1.99
N ASP A 150 -9.64 19.38 2.34
CA ASP A 150 -10.63 19.99 3.20
C ASP A 150 -10.20 19.90 4.68
N ARG A 151 -10.66 20.86 5.49
CA ARG A 151 -10.49 20.82 6.95
C ARG A 151 -11.57 19.92 7.56
N TRP A 152 -11.19 19.14 8.56
CA TRP A 152 -12.07 18.21 9.25
C TRP A 152 -12.48 18.76 10.62
N SER A 153 -13.61 18.30 11.14
CA SER A 153 -14.07 18.63 12.48
C SER A 153 -13.93 17.45 13.45
N PRO A 154 -13.78 17.69 14.77
CA PRO A 154 -13.74 16.60 15.75
C PRO A 154 -14.95 15.68 15.69
N ALA A 155 -16.11 16.19 15.30
CA ALA A 155 -17.34 15.40 15.15
C ALA A 155 -17.26 14.39 13.99
N GLU A 156 -16.48 14.70 12.95
CA GLU A 156 -16.31 13.81 11.79
C GLU A 156 -15.26 12.73 12.05
N VAL A 157 -14.26 13.00 12.89
CA VAL A 157 -13.05 12.18 12.96
C VAL A 157 -12.70 11.66 14.35
N GLY A 158 -13.25 12.25 15.41
CA GLY A 158 -12.89 11.98 16.79
C GLY A 158 -12.12 13.14 17.44
N GLU A 159 -12.28 13.29 18.75
CA GLU A 159 -11.75 14.44 19.53
C GLU A 159 -10.21 14.49 19.60
N ASN A 160 -9.54 13.35 19.46
CA ASN A 160 -8.08 13.23 19.56
C ASN A 160 -7.37 13.14 18.20
N GLU A 161 -8.11 13.36 17.11
CA GLU A 161 -7.62 13.16 15.76
C GLU A 161 -7.21 14.47 15.08
N PHE A 162 -6.31 14.42 14.10
CA PHE A 162 -5.86 15.61 13.38
C PHE A 162 -7.02 16.24 12.57
N ILE A 163 -7.43 17.45 12.96
CA ILE A 163 -8.53 18.20 12.33
C ILE A 163 -8.09 19.18 11.24
N GLY A 164 -6.80 19.21 10.90
CA GLY A 164 -6.28 20.05 9.83
C GLY A 164 -6.55 19.48 8.43
N ARG A 165 -6.16 20.24 7.41
CA ARG A 165 -6.03 19.76 6.03
C ARG A 165 -4.69 19.05 5.86
N LEU A 166 -4.63 18.02 5.01
CA LEU A 166 -3.39 17.29 4.77
C LEU A 166 -2.41 18.11 3.92
N PHE A 167 -2.92 18.73 2.85
CA PHE A 167 -2.15 19.61 1.97
C PHE A 167 -2.63 21.06 2.06
N ASP A 168 -1.70 22.01 1.95
CA ASP A 168 -2.02 23.42 1.77
C ASP A 168 -2.28 23.78 0.30
N ASP A 169 -2.61 25.06 0.06
CA ASP A 169 -2.89 25.58 -1.29
C ASP A 169 -1.63 25.59 -2.20
N ASN A 170 -0.44 25.41 -1.61
CA ASN A 170 0.82 25.25 -2.33
C ASN A 170 1.13 23.77 -2.63
N GLY A 171 0.18 22.86 -2.36
CA GLY A 171 0.36 21.42 -2.55
C GLY A 171 1.39 20.82 -1.59
N ARG A 172 1.71 21.47 -0.48
CA ARG A 172 2.69 20.98 0.50
C ARG A 172 2.00 20.29 1.65
N LEU A 173 2.60 19.22 2.15
CA LEU A 173 2.17 18.61 3.41
C LEU A 173 2.16 19.66 4.52
N TYR A 174 1.09 19.66 5.32
CA TYR A 174 0.97 20.57 6.44
C TYR A 174 2.11 20.34 7.44
N HIS A 175 2.62 21.42 8.04
CA HIS A 175 3.80 21.37 8.90
C HIS A 175 3.65 20.34 10.03
N GLY A 176 4.61 19.42 10.13
CA GLY A 176 4.61 18.32 11.11
C GLY A 176 3.94 17.03 10.63
N CYS A 177 3.47 16.98 9.38
CA CYS A 177 2.99 15.77 8.73
C CYS A 177 4.09 15.14 7.86
N THR A 178 4.45 13.90 8.13
CA THR A 178 5.32 13.11 7.25
C THR A 178 4.52 12.36 6.19
N ALA A 179 5.17 11.79 5.19
CA ALA A 179 4.51 10.90 4.24
C ALA A 179 3.86 9.66 4.91
N PHE A 180 4.38 9.22 6.06
CA PHE A 180 3.75 8.15 6.84
C PHE A 180 2.43 8.62 7.47
N ASP A 181 2.44 9.81 8.06
CA ASP A 181 1.25 10.43 8.63
C ASP A 181 0.20 10.68 7.53
N ALA A 182 0.63 11.15 6.36
CA ALA A 182 -0.25 11.39 5.20
C ALA A 182 -0.96 10.11 4.73
N ALA A 183 -0.24 8.99 4.63
CA ALA A 183 -0.81 7.70 4.24
C ALA A 183 -1.81 7.18 5.29
N ALA A 184 -1.44 7.22 6.58
CA ALA A 184 -2.31 6.79 7.66
C ALA A 184 -3.58 7.66 7.76
N TYR A 185 -3.41 8.98 7.67
CA TYR A 185 -4.48 9.96 7.64
C TYR A 185 -5.45 9.70 6.49
N THR A 186 -4.94 9.48 5.28
CA THR A 186 -5.76 9.22 4.10
C THR A 186 -6.67 8.00 4.31
N LEU A 187 -6.11 6.89 4.83
CA LEU A 187 -6.89 5.69 5.12
C LEU A 187 -7.98 5.93 6.16
N GLN A 188 -7.64 6.63 7.25
CA GLN A 188 -8.58 6.93 8.32
C GLN A 188 -9.72 7.84 7.85
N ARG A 189 -9.43 8.84 7.01
CA ARG A 189 -10.43 9.78 6.50
C ARG A 189 -11.30 9.18 5.40
N LEU A 190 -10.76 8.29 4.58
CA LEU A 190 -11.58 7.47 3.69
C LEU A 190 -12.58 6.63 4.50
N ALA A 191 -12.14 5.98 5.59
CA ALA A 191 -13.02 5.24 6.49
C ALA A 191 -14.13 6.10 7.10
N ALA A 192 -13.82 7.35 7.50
CA ALA A 192 -14.81 8.30 8.00
C ALA A 192 -15.88 8.67 6.95
N LEU A 193 -15.57 8.58 5.66
CA LEU A 193 -16.52 8.77 4.56
C LEU A 193 -17.22 7.47 4.13
N GLY A 194 -17.08 6.38 4.90
CA GLY A 194 -17.59 5.06 4.52
C GLY A 194 -16.84 4.42 3.35
N GLY A 195 -15.62 4.88 3.09
CA GLY A 195 -14.70 4.34 2.08
C GLY A 195 -13.65 3.42 2.68
N GLU A 196 -13.10 2.52 1.89
CA GLU A 196 -11.96 1.70 2.28
C GLU A 196 -11.06 1.42 1.08
N VAL A 197 -9.77 1.20 1.35
CA VAL A 197 -8.81 0.75 0.35
C VAL A 197 -8.66 -0.76 0.47
N ARG A 198 -8.97 -1.49 -0.59
CA ARG A 198 -8.90 -2.96 -0.65
C ARG A 198 -7.81 -3.40 -1.61
N SER A 199 -7.18 -4.52 -1.29
CA SER A 199 -6.34 -5.21 -2.27
C SER A 199 -7.24 -5.89 -3.31
N MET A 200 -6.84 -5.80 -4.58
CA MET A 200 -7.50 -6.46 -5.72
C MET A 200 -7.02 -7.91 -5.94
N LEU A 201 -6.17 -8.44 -5.05
CA LEU A 201 -5.59 -9.79 -5.10
C LEU A 201 -6.51 -10.84 -4.46
#